data_AF-E5QZG9-F1
#
_entry.id   AF-E5QZG9-F1
#
_cell.length_a   1.000
_cell.length_b   1.000
_cell.length_c   1.000
_cell.angle_alpha   90.00
_cell.angle_beta   90.00
_cell.angle_gamma   90.00
#
_symmetry.space_group_name_H-M   'P 1'
#
loop_
_entity.id
_entity.type
_entity.pdbx_description
1 polymer ?
#
loop_
_entity_poly.entity_id
_entity_poly.type
_entity_poly.pdbx_seq_one_letter_code
_entity_poly.pdbx_strand_id
1 'polypeptide(L)'
;MNLLSIFTLFSVISVALGYPLTVTPQLAPRDQGLVAPQCAVDCQLQVVPTRCSTKDTACLCADEAYQAEVGSCVMANCTSSEALMAKYLGSRACNIPIVPLYPVVDAGTLVPFLAATLFITFRIASKLLHLGSNWGVDDFTIIVAYILAVAVYSIHASMIYYGFGKNIWDIIPQEHITVAFKLFFAYALAYKALISLAKISVGLFLLRIFQSKGFRFLMTTIIVLNGAIAVTWILVDTFRCIPVHLAWTGWKMDEPGKCIDFMTATYVNGFVNITVDTIMVSLPMYEVLKLKLSWRKKVSVMVMLVMGLFVTAIAIVRVVVLFQHDPTKNPTYEMEPLIYWSMIECQVAVICACLPATRVLLLHFAPGALGPPTENESKKSNNSSSNSQPREQPTSDSATLIEQGDGISKTVTYSVDSAVKSQASTSGPCINMVDIDTRTK
;
A
#
# COMPACT_ATOMS: atom_id res chain seq x y z
N MET A 1 6.40 -16.82 24.54
CA MET A 1 6.71 -16.87 23.09
C MET A 1 7.65 -15.71 22.79
N ASN A 2 8.92 -15.97 22.46
CA ASN A 2 9.92 -14.92 22.30
C ASN A 2 9.60 -14.05 21.08
N LEU A 3 9.92 -12.76 21.15
CA LEU A 3 9.68 -11.79 20.06
C LEU A 3 10.21 -12.30 18.72
N LEU A 4 11.43 -12.85 18.75
CA LEU A 4 12.09 -13.44 17.59
C LEU A 4 11.26 -14.57 16.96
N SER A 5 10.59 -15.39 17.79
CA SER A 5 9.71 -16.47 17.31
C SER A 5 8.42 -15.97 16.67
N ILE A 6 7.90 -14.80 17.09
CA ILE A 6 6.72 -14.18 16.46
C ILE A 6 7.12 -13.50 15.14
N PHE A 7 8.27 -12.82 15.12
CA PHE A 7 8.85 -12.23 13.90
C PHE A 7 9.17 -13.31 12.86
N THR A 8 9.75 -14.44 13.27
CA THR A 8 10.01 -15.56 12.36
C THR A 8 8.71 -16.25 11.97
N LEU A 9 7.72 -16.42 12.85
CA LEU A 9 6.44 -17.01 12.44
C LEU A 9 5.71 -16.14 11.39
N PHE A 10 5.59 -14.83 11.61
CA PHE A 10 4.91 -13.93 10.66
C PHE A 10 5.67 -13.76 9.36
N SER A 11 7.01 -13.71 9.42
CA SER A 11 7.87 -13.69 8.24
C SER A 11 7.79 -14.99 7.46
N VAL A 12 7.90 -16.15 8.14
CA VAL A 12 7.80 -17.49 7.53
C VAL A 12 6.39 -17.76 7.00
N ILE A 13 5.33 -17.30 7.66
CA ILE A 13 3.94 -17.45 7.17
C ILE A 13 3.68 -16.52 5.98
N SER A 14 4.15 -15.27 5.99
CA SER A 14 4.00 -14.36 4.84
C SER A 14 4.81 -14.84 3.63
N VAL A 15 6.00 -15.36 3.88
CA VAL A 15 6.86 -15.99 2.88
C VAL A 15 6.23 -17.31 2.38
N ALA A 16 5.67 -18.15 3.25
CA ALA A 16 5.01 -19.40 2.89
C ALA A 16 3.66 -19.19 2.16
N LEU A 17 2.92 -18.11 2.46
CA LEU A 17 1.70 -17.71 1.74
C LEU A 17 2.00 -17.01 0.40
N GLY A 18 3.22 -16.48 0.24
CA GLY A 18 3.75 -15.95 -1.02
C GLY A 18 4.52 -16.96 -1.87
N TYR A 19 4.74 -18.18 -1.37
CA TYR A 19 5.32 -19.29 -2.14
C TYR A 19 4.20 -20.09 -2.84
N PRO A 20 4.02 -19.97 -4.16
CA PRO A 20 3.66 -21.15 -4.91
C PRO A 20 4.89 -22.08 -4.87
N LEU A 21 4.73 -23.21 -4.19
CA LEU A 21 5.66 -24.34 -4.22
C LEU A 21 6.18 -24.54 -5.64
N THR A 22 7.51 -24.48 -5.81
CA THR A 22 8.24 -25.05 -6.95
C THR A 22 7.52 -24.91 -8.29
N VAL A 23 7.48 -23.70 -8.81
CA VAL A 23 7.01 -23.48 -10.17
C VAL A 23 8.24 -23.32 -11.06
N THR A 24 8.69 -24.45 -11.59
CA THR A 24 9.64 -24.46 -12.68
C THR A 24 9.06 -23.66 -13.84
N PRO A 25 9.79 -22.68 -14.41
CA PRO A 25 9.35 -22.03 -15.63
C PRO A 25 9.26 -23.11 -16.71
N GLN A 26 8.06 -23.34 -17.25
CA GLN A 26 7.95 -24.09 -18.50
C GLN A 26 8.57 -23.24 -19.61
N LEU A 27 9.86 -23.47 -19.84
CA LEU A 27 10.50 -23.20 -21.11
C LEU A 27 10.08 -24.31 -22.08
N ALA A 28 9.02 -24.07 -22.84
CA ALA A 28 8.85 -24.69 -24.15
C ALA A 28 7.90 -23.84 -25.00
N PRO A 29 8.25 -23.63 -26.28
CA PRO A 29 7.39 -24.23 -27.29
C PRO A 29 8.20 -25.19 -28.15
N ARG A 30 7.76 -26.45 -28.16
CA ARG A 30 8.10 -27.37 -29.24
C ARG A 30 7.14 -27.00 -30.38
N ASP A 31 7.56 -26.16 -31.32
CA ASP A 31 6.80 -25.71 -32.50
C ASP A 31 6.38 -26.86 -33.48
N GLN A 32 6.54 -28.12 -33.08
CA GLN A 32 6.25 -29.28 -33.91
C GLN A 32 4.75 -29.59 -33.88
N GLY A 33 4.02 -29.08 -34.87
CA GLY A 33 2.64 -29.49 -35.17
C GLY A 33 1.59 -28.38 -35.20
N LEU A 34 1.98 -27.12 -34.99
CA LEU A 34 1.06 -25.98 -35.07
C LEU A 34 0.86 -25.56 -36.53
N VAL A 35 -0.34 -25.80 -37.08
CA VAL A 35 -0.71 -25.46 -38.47
C VAL A 35 -1.39 -24.09 -38.50
N ALA A 36 -1.07 -23.27 -39.50
CA ALA A 36 -1.74 -21.99 -39.70
C ALA A 36 -3.23 -22.20 -40.01
N PRO A 37 -4.15 -21.43 -39.38
CA PRO A 37 -5.57 -21.54 -39.66
C PRO A 37 -5.86 -21.13 -41.11
N GLN A 38 -6.76 -21.87 -41.78
CA GLN A 38 -7.10 -21.67 -43.19
C GLN A 38 -7.55 -20.24 -43.49
N CYS A 39 -8.40 -19.66 -42.64
CA CYS A 39 -8.88 -18.29 -42.80
C CYS A 39 -7.74 -17.25 -42.87
N ALA A 40 -6.63 -17.47 -42.15
CA ALA A 40 -5.49 -16.57 -42.17
C ALA A 40 -4.64 -16.75 -43.44
N VAL A 41 -4.55 -17.99 -43.95
CA VAL A 41 -3.92 -18.29 -45.24
C VAL A 41 -4.71 -17.62 -46.37
N ASP A 42 -6.04 -17.71 -46.34
CA ASP A 42 -6.91 -17.06 -47.31
C ASP A 42 -6.72 -15.54 -47.32
N CYS A 43 -6.63 -14.91 -46.15
CA CYS A 43 -6.35 -13.48 -46.02
C CYS A 43 -4.97 -13.10 -46.59
N GLN A 44 -3.94 -13.91 -46.36
CA GLN A 44 -2.61 -13.67 -46.95
C GLN A 44 -2.61 -13.77 -48.48
N LEU A 45 -3.45 -14.62 -49.05
CA LEU A 45 -3.59 -14.76 -50.51
C LEU A 45 -4.43 -13.64 -51.14
N GLN A 46 -5.37 -13.06 -50.38
CA GLN A 46 -6.23 -11.96 -50.84
C GLN A 46 -5.49 -10.61 -50.87
N VAL A 47 -4.57 -10.38 -49.93
CA VAL A 47 -3.81 -9.12 -49.86
C VAL A 47 -2.61 -9.17 -50.78
N VAL A 48 -2.56 -8.28 -51.78
CA VAL A 48 -1.44 -8.22 -52.74
C VAL A 48 -0.38 -7.24 -52.23
N PRO A 49 0.85 -7.70 -51.92
CA PRO A 49 1.92 -6.80 -51.49
C PRO A 49 2.32 -5.87 -52.64
N THR A 50 2.36 -4.56 -52.39
CA THR A 50 2.73 -3.56 -53.40
C THR A 50 4.23 -3.37 -53.54
N ARG A 51 5.01 -3.73 -52.51
CA ARG A 51 6.46 -3.47 -52.42
C ARG A 51 7.32 -4.73 -52.39
N CYS A 52 6.74 -5.88 -52.12
CA CYS A 52 7.46 -7.13 -51.86
C CYS A 52 6.97 -8.26 -52.78
N SER A 53 7.85 -9.21 -53.08
CA SER A 53 7.45 -10.47 -53.71
C SER A 53 6.72 -11.35 -52.69
N THR A 54 5.69 -12.09 -53.13
CA THR A 54 4.92 -13.01 -52.26
C THR A 54 5.77 -14.14 -51.66
N LYS A 55 6.96 -14.40 -52.23
CA LYS A 55 7.91 -15.40 -51.72
C LYS A 55 8.97 -14.81 -50.77
N ASP A 56 9.09 -13.49 -50.70
CA ASP A 56 10.09 -12.82 -49.87
C ASP A 56 9.51 -12.53 -48.48
N THR A 57 9.61 -13.51 -47.59
CA THR A 57 9.10 -13.41 -46.23
C THR A 57 9.74 -12.27 -45.44
N ALA A 58 11.04 -12.01 -45.64
CA ALA A 58 11.73 -10.94 -44.93
C ALA A 58 11.21 -9.55 -45.34
N CYS A 59 10.97 -9.33 -46.64
CA CYS A 59 10.36 -8.10 -47.14
C CYS A 59 8.92 -7.95 -46.64
N LEU A 60 8.11 -9.01 -46.71
CA LEU A 60 6.72 -8.99 -46.23
C LEU A 60 6.62 -8.69 -44.73
N CYS A 61 7.57 -9.17 -43.92
CA CYS A 61 7.65 -8.88 -42.49
C CYS A 61 8.02 -7.42 -42.20
N ALA A 62 8.76 -6.75 -43.11
CA ALA A 62 9.14 -5.34 -42.97
C ALA A 62 8.08 -4.36 -43.53
N ASP A 63 7.15 -4.83 -44.36
CA ASP A 63 6.08 -4.01 -44.93
C ASP A 63 4.91 -3.84 -43.94
N GLU A 64 4.93 -2.74 -43.18
CA GLU A 64 3.90 -2.42 -42.18
C GLU A 64 2.49 -2.29 -42.78
N ALA A 65 2.37 -1.80 -44.02
CA ALA A 65 1.08 -1.63 -44.68
C ALA A 65 0.46 -2.99 -45.03
N TYR A 66 1.27 -3.89 -45.60
CA TYR A 66 0.87 -5.26 -45.86
C TYR A 66 0.47 -5.99 -44.56
N GLN A 67 1.27 -5.87 -43.50
CA GLN A 67 0.96 -6.50 -42.20
C GLN A 67 -0.33 -5.96 -41.58
N ALA A 68 -0.61 -4.65 -41.71
CA ALA A 68 -1.83 -4.04 -41.21
C ALA A 68 -3.07 -4.49 -41.99
N GLU A 69 -2.97 -4.63 -43.32
CA GLU A 69 -4.07 -5.06 -44.17
C GLU A 69 -4.39 -6.56 -43.98
N VAL A 70 -3.37 -7.42 -43.93
CA VAL A 70 -3.54 -8.83 -43.57
C VAL A 70 -4.13 -8.96 -42.17
N GLY A 71 -3.64 -8.18 -41.20
CA GLY A 71 -4.19 -8.16 -39.84
C GLY A 71 -5.66 -7.76 -39.81
N SER A 72 -6.05 -6.76 -40.60
CA SER A 72 -7.45 -6.30 -40.70
C SER A 72 -8.35 -7.36 -41.32
N CYS A 73 -7.88 -8.06 -42.37
CA CYS A 73 -8.60 -9.19 -42.95
C CYS A 73 -8.79 -10.34 -41.95
N VAL A 74 -7.71 -10.71 -41.23
CA VAL A 74 -7.75 -11.79 -40.24
C VAL A 74 -8.73 -11.46 -39.11
N MET A 75 -8.71 -10.24 -38.59
CA MET A 75 -9.64 -9.82 -37.53
C MET A 75 -11.10 -9.76 -38.01
N ALA A 76 -11.35 -9.63 -39.31
CA ALA A 76 -12.70 -9.62 -39.89
C ALA A 76 -13.23 -11.03 -40.21
N ASN A 77 -12.36 -11.94 -40.65
CA ASN A 77 -12.76 -13.24 -41.23
C ASN A 77 -12.39 -14.46 -40.37
N CYS A 78 -11.51 -14.33 -39.38
CA CYS A 78 -11.12 -15.41 -38.48
C CYS A 78 -11.74 -15.25 -37.09
N THR A 79 -11.84 -16.35 -36.33
CA THR A 79 -12.11 -16.26 -34.88
C THR A 79 -10.92 -15.62 -34.15
N SER A 80 -11.15 -15.02 -32.98
CA SER A 80 -10.05 -14.40 -32.20
C SER A 80 -8.96 -15.40 -31.82
N SER A 81 -9.34 -16.64 -31.54
CA SER A 81 -8.42 -17.76 -31.29
C SER A 81 -7.51 -18.00 -32.49
N GLU A 82 -8.07 -18.10 -33.70
CA GLU A 82 -7.32 -18.27 -34.94
C GLU A 82 -6.48 -17.04 -35.27
N ALA A 83 -7.00 -15.83 -35.02
CA ALA A 83 -6.26 -14.59 -35.24
C ALA A 83 -5.01 -14.49 -34.35
N LEU A 84 -5.13 -14.83 -33.06
CA LEU A 84 -3.99 -14.90 -32.15
C LEU A 84 -2.99 -15.97 -32.59
N MET A 85 -3.47 -17.14 -33.01
CA MET A 85 -2.64 -18.22 -33.53
C MET A 85 -1.88 -17.81 -34.81
N ALA A 86 -2.56 -17.13 -35.74
CA ALA A 86 -1.96 -16.59 -36.95
C ALA A 86 -0.91 -15.53 -36.61
N LYS A 87 -1.19 -14.65 -35.63
CA LYS A 87 -0.23 -13.65 -35.16
C LYS A 87 1.00 -14.28 -34.51
N TYR A 88 0.82 -15.33 -33.73
CA TYR A 88 1.92 -16.12 -33.14
C TYR A 88 2.82 -16.70 -34.23
N LEU A 89 2.24 -17.47 -35.16
CA LEU A 89 2.99 -18.12 -36.24
C LEU A 89 3.67 -17.10 -37.17
N GLY A 90 2.97 -16.01 -37.52
CA GLY A 90 3.53 -14.91 -38.30
C GLY A 90 4.72 -14.27 -37.60
N SER A 91 4.63 -14.05 -36.29
CA SER A 91 5.74 -13.49 -35.50
C SER A 91 6.95 -14.43 -35.46
N ARG A 92 6.73 -15.76 -35.39
CA ARG A 92 7.82 -16.75 -35.48
C ARG A 92 8.45 -16.76 -36.88
N ALA A 93 7.63 -16.71 -37.93
CA ALA A 93 8.10 -16.65 -39.32
C ALA A 93 8.94 -15.40 -39.61
N CYS A 94 8.58 -14.27 -39.00
CA CYS A 94 9.32 -13.01 -39.07
C CYS A 94 10.52 -12.92 -38.12
N ASN A 95 10.88 -14.01 -37.41
CA ASN A 95 11.95 -14.03 -36.40
C ASN A 95 11.83 -12.93 -35.33
N ILE A 96 10.61 -12.51 -34.99
CA ILE A 96 10.37 -11.53 -33.93
C ILE A 96 10.67 -12.21 -32.59
N PRO A 97 11.57 -11.69 -31.75
CA PRO A 97 11.90 -12.33 -30.47
C PRO A 97 10.67 -12.35 -29.55
N ILE A 98 10.50 -13.43 -28.79
CA ILE A 98 9.51 -13.48 -27.72
C ILE A 98 10.00 -12.53 -26.62
N VAL A 99 9.13 -11.61 -26.20
CA VAL A 99 9.45 -10.74 -25.06
C VAL A 99 9.68 -11.62 -23.83
N PRO A 100 10.84 -11.50 -23.16
CA PRO A 100 11.08 -12.27 -21.95
C PRO A 100 10.01 -11.94 -20.91
N LEU A 101 9.47 -12.98 -20.27
CA LEU A 101 8.50 -12.82 -19.20
C LEU A 101 9.15 -12.05 -18.04
N TYR A 102 8.38 -11.17 -17.40
CA TYR A 102 8.79 -10.58 -16.13
C TYR A 102 9.15 -11.70 -15.14
N PRO A 103 10.21 -11.57 -14.35
CA PRO A 103 10.51 -12.55 -13.32
C PRO A 103 9.32 -12.63 -12.36
N VAL A 104 8.82 -13.85 -12.11
CA VAL A 104 7.71 -14.10 -11.17
C VAL A 104 8.00 -13.46 -9.80
N VAL A 105 9.27 -13.43 -9.42
CA VAL A 105 9.78 -12.72 -8.26
C VAL A 105 10.75 -11.65 -8.75
N ASP A 106 10.22 -10.45 -8.97
CA ASP A 106 11.02 -9.28 -9.30
C ASP A 106 11.54 -8.60 -8.03
N ALA A 107 12.79 -8.13 -8.06
CA ALA A 107 13.38 -7.45 -6.90
C ALA A 107 12.63 -6.17 -6.53
N GLY A 108 12.08 -5.45 -7.52
CA GLY A 108 11.38 -4.19 -7.29
C GLY A 108 9.98 -4.36 -6.70
N THR A 109 9.33 -5.53 -6.81
CA THR A 109 8.09 -5.84 -6.08
C THR A 109 8.33 -6.58 -4.77
N LEU A 110 9.36 -7.44 -4.72
CA LEU A 110 9.72 -8.21 -3.53
C LEU A 110 10.23 -7.32 -2.40
N VAL A 111 11.13 -6.38 -2.68
CA VAL A 111 11.72 -5.52 -1.65
C VAL A 111 10.67 -4.68 -0.92
N PRO A 112 9.74 -3.97 -1.60
CA PRO A 112 8.64 -3.27 -0.93
C PRO A 112 7.73 -4.22 -0.14
N PHE A 113 7.45 -5.43 -0.63
CA PHE A 113 6.63 -6.40 0.07
C PHE A 113 7.27 -6.87 1.38
N LEU A 114 8.56 -7.20 1.36
CA LEU A 114 9.31 -7.57 2.56
C LEU A 114 9.39 -6.40 3.55
N ALA A 115 9.57 -5.18 3.05
CA ALA A 115 9.52 -3.99 3.89
C ALA A 115 8.14 -3.82 4.53
N ALA A 116 7.04 -3.89 3.76
CA ALA A 116 5.68 -3.81 4.30
C ALA A 116 5.42 -4.86 5.39
N THR A 117 5.84 -6.11 5.14
CA THR A 117 5.81 -7.23 6.09
C THR A 117 6.56 -6.90 7.38
N LEU A 118 7.77 -6.33 7.28
CA LEU A 118 8.56 -5.94 8.44
C LEU A 118 7.86 -4.83 9.25
N PHE A 119 7.38 -3.78 8.57
CA PHE A 119 6.74 -2.63 9.21
C PHE A 119 5.42 -3.01 9.92
N ILE A 120 4.57 -3.85 9.30
CA ILE A 120 3.34 -4.31 9.95
C ILE A 120 3.66 -5.21 11.15
N THR A 121 4.71 -6.03 11.07
CA THR A 121 5.12 -6.88 12.18
C THR A 121 5.63 -6.04 13.35
N PHE A 122 6.41 -4.99 13.08
CA PHE A 122 6.80 -4.02 14.11
C PHE A 122 5.60 -3.33 14.74
N ARG A 123 4.61 -2.94 13.94
CA ARG A 123 3.37 -2.34 14.45
C ARG A 123 2.64 -3.31 15.39
N ILE A 124 2.40 -4.55 14.96
CA ILE A 124 1.71 -5.57 15.77
C ILE A 124 2.51 -5.88 17.05
N ALA A 125 3.81 -6.06 16.96
CA ALA A 125 4.67 -6.31 18.11
C ALA A 125 4.62 -5.15 19.13
N SER A 126 4.63 -3.89 18.67
CA SER A 126 4.52 -2.73 19.56
C SER A 126 3.22 -2.73 20.37
N LYS A 127 2.13 -3.23 19.80
CA LYS A 127 0.80 -3.32 20.42
C LYS A 127 0.70 -4.50 21.37
N LEU A 128 1.21 -5.67 20.96
CA LEU A 128 1.24 -6.87 21.80
C LEU A 128 2.09 -6.69 23.06
N LEU A 129 3.19 -5.95 22.95
CA LEU A 129 4.06 -5.65 24.07
C LEU A 129 3.59 -4.47 24.94
N HIS A 130 2.47 -3.82 24.61
CA HIS A 130 1.99 -2.62 25.31
C HIS A 130 3.00 -1.46 25.36
N LEU A 131 3.90 -1.37 24.37
CA LEU A 131 4.89 -0.27 24.24
C LEU A 131 4.27 1.03 23.70
N GLY A 132 3.00 1.00 23.31
CA GLY A 132 2.30 2.13 22.69
C GLY A 132 0.85 2.25 23.14
N SER A 133 0.05 2.96 22.34
CA SER A 133 -1.40 3.13 22.58
C SER A 133 -2.14 1.80 22.39
N ASN A 134 -3.23 1.60 23.14
CA ASN A 134 -4.16 0.48 22.99
C ASN A 134 -4.56 0.24 21.52
N TRP A 135 -4.99 -0.99 21.23
CA TRP A 135 -5.59 -1.37 19.95
C TRP A 135 -6.67 -0.37 19.55
N GLY A 136 -6.56 0.16 18.34
CA GLY A 136 -7.55 1.05 17.73
C GLY A 136 -8.16 0.44 16.48
N VAL A 137 -9.23 1.07 15.99
CA VAL A 137 -9.87 0.69 14.73
C VAL A 137 -8.89 0.82 13.55
N ASP A 138 -7.93 1.76 13.65
CA ASP A 138 -6.84 1.90 12.69
C ASP A 138 -5.96 0.64 12.61
N ASP A 139 -5.67 -0.01 13.75
CA ASP A 139 -4.88 -1.25 13.80
C ASP A 139 -5.58 -2.42 13.09
N PHE A 140 -6.90 -2.58 13.29
CA PHE A 140 -7.65 -3.64 12.60
C PHE A 140 -7.76 -3.39 11.10
N THR A 141 -8.01 -2.13 10.71
CA THR A 141 -8.15 -1.75 9.30
C THR A 141 -6.86 -2.02 8.52
N ILE A 142 -5.69 -1.69 9.08
CA ILE A 142 -4.41 -1.96 8.41
C ILE A 142 -4.07 -3.45 8.35
N ILE A 143 -4.47 -4.25 9.34
CA ILE A 143 -4.29 -5.71 9.30
C ILE A 143 -5.09 -6.31 8.13
N VAL A 144 -6.35 -5.90 7.96
CA VAL A 144 -7.16 -6.34 6.81
C VAL A 144 -6.54 -5.89 5.49
N ALA A 145 -6.06 -4.64 5.41
CA ALA A 145 -5.37 -4.15 4.22
C ALA A 145 -4.09 -4.96 3.92
N TYR A 146 -3.32 -5.34 4.93
CA TYR A 146 -2.12 -6.16 4.76
C TYR A 146 -2.44 -7.59 4.30
N ILE A 147 -3.52 -8.21 4.80
CA ILE A 147 -3.99 -9.52 4.30
C ILE A 147 -4.30 -9.42 2.80
N LEU A 148 -4.98 -8.35 2.38
CA LEU A 148 -5.19 -8.08 0.96
C LEU A 148 -3.88 -7.83 0.21
N ALA A 149 -2.88 -7.19 0.84
CA ALA A 149 -1.57 -6.96 0.21
C ALA A 149 -0.83 -8.26 -0.10
N VAL A 150 -0.91 -9.24 0.80
CA VAL A 150 -0.39 -10.59 0.56
C VAL A 150 -1.17 -11.27 -0.57
N ALA A 151 -2.51 -11.18 -0.55
CA ALA A 151 -3.34 -11.76 -1.61
C ALA A 151 -3.03 -11.15 -2.99
N VAL A 152 -2.90 -9.82 -3.07
CA VAL A 152 -2.56 -9.08 -4.29
C VAL A 152 -1.17 -9.50 -4.80
N TYR A 153 -0.18 -9.68 -3.92
CA TYR A 153 1.15 -10.21 -4.28
C TYR A 153 1.04 -11.60 -4.91
N SER A 154 0.35 -12.53 -4.24
CA SER A 154 0.22 -13.91 -4.70
C SER A 154 -0.59 -14.02 -6.00
N ILE A 155 -1.63 -13.20 -6.18
CA ILE A 155 -2.40 -13.11 -7.42
C ILE A 155 -1.50 -12.60 -8.55
N HIS A 156 -0.71 -11.53 -8.33
CA HIS A 156 0.19 -10.99 -9.36
C HIS A 156 1.24 -12.01 -9.79
N ALA A 157 1.87 -12.72 -8.85
CA ALA A 157 2.79 -13.81 -9.16
C ALA A 157 2.11 -14.91 -10.01
N SER A 158 0.86 -15.24 -9.70
CA SER A 158 0.06 -16.19 -10.47
C SER A 158 -0.28 -15.66 -11.87
N MET A 159 -0.55 -14.36 -12.02
CA MET A 159 -0.79 -13.73 -13.32
C MET A 159 0.43 -13.86 -14.23
N ILE A 160 1.63 -13.52 -13.73
CA ILE A 160 2.89 -13.68 -14.46
C ILE A 160 3.07 -15.15 -14.87
N TYR A 161 2.80 -16.09 -13.96
CA TYR A 161 2.90 -17.52 -14.26
C TYR A 161 2.02 -17.94 -15.47
N TYR A 162 0.80 -17.43 -15.57
CA TYR A 162 -0.09 -17.70 -16.70
C TYR A 162 0.20 -16.84 -17.94
N GLY A 163 1.32 -16.11 -17.97
CA GLY A 163 1.81 -15.39 -19.14
C GLY A 163 1.42 -13.92 -19.21
N PHE A 164 0.84 -13.33 -18.15
CA PHE A 164 0.65 -11.88 -18.08
C PHE A 164 2.01 -11.17 -18.16
N GLY A 165 2.09 -10.08 -18.93
CA GLY A 165 3.37 -9.44 -19.29
C GLY A 165 4.07 -10.02 -20.53
N LYS A 166 3.52 -11.07 -21.17
CA LYS A 166 3.88 -11.44 -22.55
C LYS A 166 2.90 -10.82 -23.54
N ASN A 167 3.27 -10.83 -24.82
CA ASN A 167 2.29 -10.60 -25.87
C ASN A 167 1.17 -11.64 -25.77
N ILE A 168 -0.09 -11.22 -25.91
CA ILE A 168 -1.25 -12.10 -25.75
C ILE A 168 -1.20 -13.32 -26.68
N TRP A 169 -0.65 -13.17 -27.89
CA TRP A 169 -0.48 -14.26 -28.85
C TRP A 169 0.68 -15.21 -28.51
N ASP A 170 1.61 -14.83 -27.64
CA ASP A 170 2.70 -15.70 -27.17
C ASP A 170 2.29 -16.55 -25.94
N ILE A 171 1.03 -16.45 -25.48
CA ILE A 171 0.48 -17.22 -24.37
C ILE A 171 -0.16 -18.50 -24.89
N ILE A 172 0.57 -19.61 -24.79
CA ILE A 172 0.14 -20.94 -25.22
C ILE A 172 0.25 -21.91 -24.03
N PRO A 173 -0.76 -22.76 -23.77
CA PRO A 173 -2.06 -22.83 -24.46
C PRO A 173 -2.98 -21.63 -24.17
N GLN A 174 -3.91 -21.35 -25.09
CA GLN A 174 -4.76 -20.16 -25.02
C GLN A 174 -5.74 -20.17 -23.83
N GLU A 175 -6.00 -21.30 -23.19
CA GLU A 175 -6.79 -21.32 -21.95
C GLU A 175 -6.12 -20.48 -20.84
N HIS A 176 -4.78 -20.38 -20.84
CA HIS A 176 -4.05 -19.54 -19.89
C HIS A 176 -4.40 -18.06 -20.01
N ILE A 177 -4.76 -17.56 -21.19
CA ILE A 177 -5.23 -16.18 -21.38
C ILE A 177 -6.47 -15.91 -20.52
N THR A 178 -7.42 -16.86 -20.53
CA THR A 178 -8.66 -16.74 -19.73
C THR A 178 -8.36 -16.75 -18.24
N VAL A 179 -7.45 -17.61 -17.79
CA VAL A 179 -7.04 -17.68 -16.37
C VAL A 179 -6.32 -16.40 -15.95
N ALA A 180 -5.43 -15.88 -16.79
CA ALA A 180 -4.70 -14.64 -16.54
C ALA A 180 -5.66 -13.45 -16.38
N PHE A 181 -6.68 -13.32 -17.24
CA PHE A 181 -7.68 -12.25 -17.08
C PHE A 181 -8.62 -12.44 -15.89
N LYS A 182 -8.94 -13.68 -15.48
CA LYS A 182 -9.67 -13.93 -14.21
C LYS A 182 -8.87 -13.46 -13.00
N LEU A 183 -7.58 -13.75 -12.99
CA LEU A 183 -6.67 -13.29 -11.93
C LEU A 183 -6.51 -11.76 -11.96
N PHE A 184 -6.40 -11.15 -13.14
CA PHE A 184 -6.38 -9.69 -13.29
C PHE A 184 -7.65 -9.03 -12.75
N PHE A 185 -8.82 -9.63 -13.03
CA PHE A 185 -10.09 -9.16 -12.48
C PHE A 185 -10.08 -9.20 -10.94
N ALA A 186 -9.66 -10.32 -10.34
CA ALA A 186 -9.54 -10.42 -8.89
C ALA A 186 -8.50 -9.43 -8.30
N TYR A 187 -7.36 -9.26 -8.97
CA TYR A 187 -6.31 -8.31 -8.61
C TYR A 187 -6.87 -6.89 -8.56
N ALA A 188 -7.59 -6.44 -9.60
CA ALA A 188 -8.10 -5.08 -9.69
C ALA A 188 -9.05 -4.72 -8.53
N LEU A 189 -9.94 -5.65 -8.15
CA LEU A 189 -10.86 -5.47 -7.02
C LEU A 189 -10.11 -5.44 -5.68
N ALA A 190 -9.21 -6.40 -5.46
CA ALA A 190 -8.42 -6.49 -4.22
C ALA A 190 -7.50 -5.28 -4.03
N TYR A 191 -6.88 -4.80 -5.12
CA TYR A 191 -6.07 -3.58 -5.15
C TYR A 191 -6.87 -2.35 -4.68
N LYS A 192 -8.06 -2.11 -5.24
CA LYS A 192 -8.91 -0.97 -4.86
C LYS A 192 -9.33 -1.02 -3.39
N ALA A 193 -9.71 -2.21 -2.92
CA ALA A 193 -10.06 -2.42 -1.52
C ALA A 193 -8.87 -2.14 -0.59
N LEU A 194 -7.69 -2.68 -0.92
CA LEU A 194 -6.46 -2.49 -0.14
C LEU A 194 -6.09 -1.01 -0.01
N ILE A 195 -5.97 -0.30 -1.14
CA ILE A 195 -5.56 1.12 -1.15
C ILE A 195 -6.54 1.96 -0.32
N SER A 196 -7.85 1.70 -0.46
CA SER A 196 -8.86 2.40 0.33
C SER A 196 -8.72 2.12 1.83
N LEU A 197 -8.56 0.85 2.23
CA LEU A 197 -8.40 0.48 3.63
C LEU A 197 -7.11 1.05 4.24
N ALA A 198 -6.01 1.09 3.49
CA ALA A 198 -4.77 1.72 3.94
C ALA A 198 -4.96 3.22 4.21
N LYS A 199 -5.66 3.95 3.30
CA LYS A 199 -6.02 5.36 3.49
C LYS A 199 -6.93 5.56 4.70
N ILE A 200 -7.95 4.72 4.85
CA ILE A 200 -8.86 4.77 6.00
C ILE A 200 -8.09 4.56 7.31
N SER A 201 -7.19 3.58 7.36
CA SER A 201 -6.33 3.35 8.53
C SER A 201 -5.51 4.60 8.90
N VAL A 202 -4.88 5.24 7.92
CA VAL A 202 -4.13 6.49 8.14
C VAL A 202 -5.05 7.60 8.65
N GLY A 203 -6.22 7.78 8.04
CA GLY A 203 -7.21 8.78 8.48
C GLY A 203 -7.68 8.54 9.92
N LEU A 204 -8.00 7.30 10.28
CA LEU A 204 -8.39 6.91 11.63
C LEU A 204 -7.27 7.16 12.65
N PHE A 205 -6.02 6.88 12.27
CA PHE A 205 -4.86 7.20 13.09
C PHE A 205 -4.71 8.72 13.31
N LEU A 206 -4.92 9.53 12.26
CA LEU A 206 -4.88 10.99 12.38
C LEU A 206 -6.00 11.54 13.28
N LEU A 207 -7.20 10.96 13.23
CA LEU A 207 -8.31 11.30 14.15
C LEU A 207 -7.97 11.01 15.62
N ARG A 208 -7.09 10.05 15.89
CA ARG A 208 -6.60 9.76 17.26
C ARG A 208 -5.59 10.81 17.74
N ILE A 209 -4.75 11.33 16.84
CA ILE A 209 -3.75 12.35 17.17
C ILE A 209 -4.40 13.73 17.41
N PHE A 210 -5.25 14.14 16.48
CA PHE A 210 -5.81 15.49 16.44
C PHE A 210 -7.22 15.51 17.01
N GLN A 211 -7.41 16.26 18.09
CA GLN A 211 -8.69 16.38 18.78
C GLN A 211 -9.49 17.64 18.39
N SER A 212 -9.00 18.44 17.43
CA SER A 212 -9.69 19.62 16.89
C SER A 212 -11.03 19.22 16.27
N LYS A 213 -12.13 19.88 16.65
CA LYS A 213 -13.48 19.58 16.14
C LYS A 213 -13.56 19.72 14.61
N GLY A 214 -12.96 20.79 14.07
CA GLY A 214 -12.93 21.05 12.62
C GLY A 214 -12.15 19.98 11.87
N PHE A 215 -10.96 19.63 12.36
CA PHE A 215 -10.16 18.55 11.78
C PHE A 215 -10.90 17.21 11.81
N ARG A 216 -11.53 16.86 12.94
CA ARG A 216 -12.26 15.60 13.08
C ARG A 216 -13.42 15.52 12.11
N PHE A 217 -14.16 16.61 11.91
CA PHE A 217 -15.23 16.67 10.92
C PHE A 217 -14.68 16.44 9.51
N LEU A 218 -13.72 17.27 9.06
CA LEU A 218 -13.14 17.17 7.71
C LEU A 218 -12.50 15.81 7.43
N MET A 219 -11.74 15.28 8.39
CA MET A 219 -11.08 13.98 8.27
C MET A 219 -12.08 12.82 8.26
N THR A 220 -13.16 12.90 9.06
CA THR A 220 -14.21 11.87 9.00
C THR A 220 -14.94 11.91 7.66
N THR A 221 -15.23 13.11 7.13
CA THR A 221 -15.85 13.28 5.80
C THR A 221 -14.99 12.67 4.70
N ILE A 222 -13.69 12.93 4.66
CA ILE A 222 -12.81 12.36 3.61
C ILE A 222 -12.66 10.84 3.74
N ILE A 223 -12.66 10.29 4.96
CA ILE A 223 -12.65 8.84 5.19
C ILE A 223 -13.91 8.19 4.61
N VAL A 224 -15.08 8.74 4.92
CA VAL A 224 -16.37 8.24 4.40
C VAL A 224 -16.42 8.37 2.87
N LEU A 225 -15.99 9.51 2.34
CA LEU A 225 -15.93 9.74 0.89
C LEU A 225 -14.99 8.74 0.21
N ASN A 226 -13.80 8.50 0.76
CA ASN A 226 -12.86 7.51 0.24
C ASN A 226 -13.45 6.08 0.26
N GLY A 227 -14.18 5.72 1.31
CA GLY A 227 -14.93 4.46 1.36
C GLY A 227 -15.98 4.36 0.25
N ALA A 228 -16.78 5.41 0.05
CA ALA A 228 -17.80 5.46 -1.00
C ALA A 228 -17.19 5.39 -2.42
N ILE A 229 -16.09 6.11 -2.65
CA ILE A 229 -15.32 6.07 -3.90
C ILE A 229 -14.83 4.64 -4.17
N ALA A 230 -14.27 3.97 -3.16
CA ALA A 230 -13.78 2.60 -3.31
C ALA A 230 -14.90 1.62 -3.66
N VAL A 231 -16.03 1.69 -2.96
CA VAL A 231 -17.21 0.85 -3.26
C VAL A 231 -17.68 1.11 -4.69
N THR A 232 -17.77 2.38 -5.11
CA THR A 232 -18.19 2.75 -6.46
C THR A 232 -17.27 2.12 -7.51
N TRP A 233 -15.96 2.27 -7.36
CA TRP A 233 -15.00 1.72 -8.33
C TRP A 233 -14.93 0.19 -8.32
N ILE A 234 -15.10 -0.44 -7.17
CA ILE A 234 -15.22 -1.91 -7.10
C ILE A 234 -16.46 -2.37 -7.88
N LEU A 235 -17.60 -1.68 -7.75
CA LEU A 235 -18.80 -2.00 -8.52
C LEU A 235 -18.62 -1.74 -10.01
N VAL A 236 -17.98 -0.63 -10.39
CA VAL A 236 -17.67 -0.32 -11.79
C VAL A 236 -16.80 -1.40 -12.42
N ASP A 237 -15.74 -1.85 -11.73
CA ASP A 237 -14.88 -2.93 -12.23
C ASP A 237 -15.61 -4.28 -12.25
N THR A 238 -16.44 -4.55 -11.24
CA THR A 238 -17.21 -5.80 -11.15
C THR A 238 -18.20 -5.92 -12.30
N PHE A 239 -18.89 -4.82 -12.62
CA PHE A 239 -19.91 -4.76 -13.67
C PHE A 239 -19.41 -4.07 -14.94
N ARG A 240 -18.09 -4.11 -15.19
CA ARG A 240 -17.48 -3.43 -16.34
C ARG A 240 -17.95 -3.97 -17.68
N CYS A 241 -18.42 -5.22 -17.70
CA CYS A 241 -18.95 -5.90 -18.88
C CYS A 241 -20.33 -6.50 -18.57
N ILE A 242 -21.19 -6.53 -19.57
CA ILE A 242 -22.47 -7.22 -19.54
C ILE A 242 -22.52 -8.20 -20.72
N PRO A 243 -22.57 -9.52 -20.47
CA PRO A 243 -22.47 -10.19 -19.15
C PRO A 243 -21.06 -10.12 -18.51
N VAL A 244 -20.99 -10.27 -17.19
CA VAL A 244 -19.76 -10.04 -16.39
C VAL A 244 -18.62 -10.97 -16.79
N HIS A 245 -18.90 -12.20 -17.21
CA HIS A 245 -17.85 -13.15 -17.58
C HIS A 245 -17.02 -12.73 -18.79
N LEU A 246 -17.55 -11.83 -19.62
CA LEU A 246 -16.79 -11.21 -20.71
C LEU A 246 -15.59 -10.40 -20.22
N ALA A 247 -15.54 -10.03 -18.93
CA ALA A 247 -14.34 -9.43 -18.35
C ALA A 247 -13.10 -10.33 -18.45
N TRP A 248 -13.26 -11.66 -18.59
CA TRP A 248 -12.15 -12.61 -18.74
C TRP A 248 -12.28 -13.55 -19.95
N THR A 249 -13.46 -13.70 -20.55
CA THR A 249 -13.64 -14.44 -21.82
C THR A 249 -13.79 -13.53 -23.03
N GLY A 250 -13.91 -12.21 -22.85
CA GLY A 250 -14.17 -11.26 -23.93
C GLY A 250 -13.09 -11.24 -25.01
N TRP A 251 -11.86 -11.64 -24.68
CA TRP A 251 -10.78 -11.78 -25.67
C TRP A 251 -11.08 -12.81 -26.78
N LYS A 252 -12.01 -13.75 -26.55
CA LYS A 252 -12.43 -14.73 -27.56
C LYS A 252 -13.37 -14.14 -28.60
N MET A 253 -14.17 -13.14 -28.22
CA MET A 253 -15.22 -12.54 -29.05
C MET A 253 -16.31 -13.53 -29.52
N ASP A 254 -16.47 -14.68 -28.83
CA ASP A 254 -17.45 -15.71 -29.17
C ASP A 254 -18.91 -15.31 -28.86
N GLU A 255 -19.09 -14.38 -27.92
CA GLU A 255 -20.40 -13.98 -27.40
C GLU A 255 -20.55 -12.46 -27.47
N PRO A 256 -21.70 -11.95 -27.95
CA PRO A 256 -21.96 -10.52 -27.99
C PRO A 256 -22.10 -9.97 -26.57
N GLY A 257 -21.48 -8.82 -26.32
CA GLY A 257 -21.70 -8.08 -25.09
C GLY A 257 -21.16 -6.68 -25.16
N LYS A 258 -21.39 -5.91 -24.09
CA LYS A 258 -20.94 -4.53 -23.99
C LYS A 258 -20.04 -4.39 -22.77
N CYS A 259 -18.87 -3.82 -22.97
CA CYS A 259 -17.96 -3.44 -21.91
C CYS A 259 -17.78 -1.92 -21.92
N ILE A 260 -17.60 -1.34 -20.75
CA ILE A 260 -17.19 0.06 -20.62
C ILE A 260 -15.77 0.23 -21.15
N ASP A 261 -15.41 1.46 -21.55
CA ASP A 261 -14.04 1.79 -21.87
C ASP A 261 -13.17 1.74 -20.59
N PHE A 262 -12.40 0.66 -20.49
CA PHE A 262 -11.51 0.40 -19.36
C PHE A 262 -10.42 1.47 -19.22
N MET A 263 -9.95 2.07 -20.31
CA MET A 263 -8.93 3.13 -20.26
C MET A 263 -9.53 4.38 -19.65
N THR A 264 -10.64 4.86 -20.19
CA THR A 264 -11.32 6.05 -19.66
C THR A 264 -11.68 5.87 -18.19
N ALA A 265 -12.23 4.71 -17.81
CA ALA A 265 -12.54 4.39 -16.42
C ALA A 265 -11.29 4.42 -15.52
N THR A 266 -10.16 3.84 -15.97
CA THR A 266 -8.91 3.79 -15.20
C THR A 266 -8.28 5.18 -15.05
N TYR A 267 -8.35 6.03 -16.07
CA TYR A 267 -7.90 7.43 -15.97
C TYR A 267 -8.68 8.21 -14.92
N VAL A 268 -10.01 8.17 -14.99
CA VAL A 268 -10.86 8.88 -14.03
C VAL A 268 -10.60 8.37 -12.61
N ASN A 269 -10.48 7.06 -12.42
CA ASN A 269 -10.09 6.48 -11.13
C ASN A 269 -8.73 7.00 -10.66
N GLY A 270 -7.73 7.08 -11.54
CA GLY A 270 -6.41 7.64 -11.24
C GLY A 270 -6.48 9.08 -10.72
N PHE A 271 -7.18 9.97 -11.44
CA PHE A 271 -7.33 11.38 -11.05
C PHE A 271 -8.08 11.55 -9.73
N VAL A 272 -9.16 10.80 -9.53
CA VAL A 272 -9.92 10.83 -8.27
C VAL A 272 -9.04 10.36 -7.11
N ASN A 273 -8.26 9.29 -7.30
CA ASN A 273 -7.36 8.76 -6.28
C ASN A 273 -6.28 9.78 -5.87
N ILE A 274 -5.63 10.42 -6.84
CA ILE A 274 -4.62 11.48 -6.62
C ILE A 274 -5.23 12.68 -5.87
N THR A 275 -6.46 13.06 -6.23
CA THR A 275 -7.18 14.15 -5.57
C THR A 275 -7.44 13.85 -4.10
N VAL A 276 -7.94 12.65 -3.79
CA VAL A 276 -8.16 12.20 -2.41
C VAL A 276 -6.83 12.16 -1.64
N ASP A 277 -5.76 11.65 -2.23
CA ASP A 277 -4.44 11.61 -1.58
C ASP A 277 -3.91 13.00 -1.24
N THR A 278 -4.03 13.93 -2.18
CA THR A 278 -3.62 15.33 -1.98
C THR A 278 -4.38 15.98 -0.82
N ILE A 279 -5.71 15.76 -0.75
CA ILE A 279 -6.54 16.28 0.35
C ILE A 279 -6.16 15.64 1.69
N MET A 280 -5.95 14.33 1.73
CA MET A 280 -5.58 13.63 2.97
C MET A 280 -4.21 14.07 3.49
N VAL A 281 -3.27 14.41 2.60
CA VAL A 281 -1.95 14.95 2.95
C VAL A 281 -2.05 16.42 3.41
N SER A 282 -2.87 17.25 2.75
CA SER A 282 -2.96 18.68 3.08
C SER A 282 -3.61 18.96 4.43
N LEU A 283 -4.59 18.14 4.84
CA LEU A 283 -5.32 18.31 6.11
C LEU A 283 -4.41 18.33 7.35
N PRO A 284 -3.58 17.31 7.63
CA PRO A 284 -2.68 17.32 8.78
C PRO A 284 -1.57 18.36 8.62
N MET A 285 -1.14 18.70 7.40
CA MET A 285 -0.15 19.75 7.17
C MET A 285 -0.64 21.10 7.73
N TYR A 286 -1.89 21.47 7.42
CA TYR A 286 -2.50 22.70 7.91
C TYR A 286 -2.57 22.75 9.44
N GLU A 287 -3.00 21.66 10.08
CA GLU A 287 -3.09 21.60 11.54
C GLU A 287 -1.72 21.64 12.22
N VAL A 288 -0.67 21.02 11.66
CA VAL A 288 0.67 21.08 12.24
C VAL A 288 1.28 22.49 12.18
N LEU A 289 0.91 23.30 11.17
CA LEU A 289 1.35 24.68 11.07
C LEU A 289 0.65 25.60 12.10
N LYS A 290 -0.62 25.30 12.42
CA LYS A 290 -1.45 26.12 13.32
C LYS A 290 -1.29 25.74 14.80
N LEU A 291 -1.02 24.47 15.10
CA LEU A 291 -1.09 23.93 16.46
C LEU A 291 0.29 23.68 17.07
N LYS A 292 0.52 24.17 18.29
CA LYS A 292 1.75 23.89 19.09
C LYS A 292 1.74 22.44 19.59
N LEU A 293 2.07 21.49 18.70
CA LEU A 293 2.24 20.08 19.06
C LEU A 293 3.58 19.85 19.77
N SER A 294 3.62 18.87 20.67
CA SER A 294 4.90 18.39 21.22
C SER A 294 5.78 17.85 20.09
N TRP A 295 7.10 18.05 20.21
CA TRP A 295 8.09 17.67 19.18
C TRP A 295 7.91 16.22 18.71
N ARG A 296 7.60 15.30 19.65
CA ARG A 296 7.38 13.89 19.34
C ARG A 296 6.19 13.65 18.40
N LYS A 297 5.08 14.36 18.57
CA LYS A 297 3.90 14.26 17.69
C LYS A 297 4.18 14.94 16.35
N LYS A 298 4.87 16.09 16.37
CA LYS A 298 5.24 16.84 15.16
C LYS A 298 6.08 16.00 14.20
N VAL A 299 7.12 15.33 14.68
CA VAL A 299 7.95 14.43 13.85
C VAL A 299 7.15 13.27 13.29
N SER A 300 6.28 12.64 14.08
CA SER A 300 5.44 11.52 13.58
C SER A 300 4.54 11.96 12.43
N VAL A 301 3.93 13.15 12.52
CA VAL A 301 3.07 13.66 11.45
C VAL A 301 3.89 14.03 10.21
N MET A 302 5.08 14.61 10.38
CA MET A 302 5.97 14.94 9.27
C MET A 302 6.43 13.71 8.47
N VAL A 303 6.77 12.61 9.16
CA VAL A 303 7.13 11.35 8.47
C VAL A 303 5.95 10.81 7.67
N MET A 304 4.73 10.83 8.24
CA MET A 304 3.53 10.41 7.50
C MET A 304 3.25 11.31 6.30
N LEU A 305 3.50 12.62 6.43
CA LEU A 305 3.27 13.58 5.37
C LEU A 305 4.20 13.35 4.18
N VAL A 306 5.50 13.17 4.44
CA VAL A 306 6.50 12.86 3.40
C VAL A 306 6.13 11.58 2.68
N MET A 307 5.69 10.56 3.42
CA MET A 307 5.30 9.28 2.82
C MET A 307 3.98 9.38 2.05
N GLY A 308 3.02 10.19 2.50
CA GLY A 308 1.81 10.49 1.76
C GLY A 308 2.11 11.20 0.42
N LEU A 309 3.06 12.14 0.41
CA LEU A 309 3.54 12.75 -0.83
C LEU A 309 4.22 11.74 -1.75
N PHE A 310 5.01 10.81 -1.19
CA PHE A 310 5.64 9.74 -1.96
C PHE A 310 4.62 8.78 -2.58
N VAL A 311 3.58 8.37 -1.85
CA VAL A 311 2.46 7.58 -2.39
C VAL A 311 1.73 8.35 -3.51
N THR A 312 1.51 9.65 -3.32
CA THR A 312 0.90 10.51 -4.36
C THR A 312 1.76 10.56 -5.62
N ALA A 313 3.08 10.65 -5.49
CA ALA A 313 4.00 10.62 -6.62
C ALA A 313 3.93 9.28 -7.39
N ILE A 314 3.85 8.15 -6.69
CA ILE A 314 3.64 6.83 -7.31
C ILE A 314 2.32 6.79 -8.08
N ALA A 315 1.24 7.34 -7.52
CA ALA A 315 -0.05 7.41 -8.20
C ALA A 315 0.01 8.27 -9.48
N ILE A 316 0.79 9.36 -9.50
CA ILE A 316 1.04 10.16 -10.71
C ILE A 316 1.80 9.35 -11.75
N VAL A 317 2.88 8.66 -11.36
CA VAL A 317 3.65 7.80 -12.26
C VAL A 317 2.74 6.74 -12.90
N ARG A 318 1.83 6.13 -12.12
CA ARG A 318 0.86 5.17 -12.63
C ARG A 318 -0.01 5.75 -13.76
N VAL A 319 -0.50 6.98 -13.61
CA VAL A 319 -1.30 7.65 -14.66
C VAL A 319 -0.45 7.99 -15.89
N VAL A 320 0.82 8.38 -15.70
CA VAL A 320 1.75 8.65 -16.81
C VAL A 320 2.06 7.36 -17.59
N VAL A 321 2.31 6.26 -16.90
CA VAL A 321 2.53 4.94 -17.52
C VAL A 321 1.30 4.52 -18.29
N LEU A 322 0.10 4.69 -17.73
CA LEU A 322 -1.16 4.41 -18.45
C LEU A 322 -1.29 5.21 -19.75
N PHE A 323 -0.74 6.43 -19.81
CA PHE A 323 -0.75 7.27 -21.00
C PHE A 323 0.24 6.86 -22.08
N GLN A 324 1.33 6.20 -21.69
CA GLN A 324 2.37 5.77 -22.63
C GLN A 324 2.06 4.42 -23.28
N HIS A 325 1.17 3.63 -22.67
CA HIS A 325 0.85 2.27 -23.09
C HIS A 325 -0.55 2.17 -23.68
N ASP A 326 -0.68 1.55 -24.85
CA ASP A 326 -1.96 1.36 -25.55
C ASP A 326 -2.39 -0.12 -25.51
N PRO A 327 -3.22 -0.51 -24.53
CA PRO A 327 -3.61 -1.91 -24.36
C PRO A 327 -4.61 -2.42 -25.40
N THR A 328 -5.08 -1.58 -26.33
CA THR A 328 -6.00 -2.03 -27.38
C THR A 328 -5.35 -3.02 -28.34
N LYS A 329 -4.03 -2.93 -28.52
CA LYS A 329 -3.27 -3.81 -29.42
C LYS A 329 -2.79 -5.08 -28.72
N ASN A 330 -2.36 -4.96 -27.47
CA ASN A 330 -1.74 -6.04 -26.73
C ASN A 330 -1.97 -5.91 -25.22
N PRO A 331 -3.15 -6.29 -24.73
CA PRO A 331 -3.59 -5.95 -23.38
C PRO A 331 -2.75 -6.61 -22.28
N THR A 332 -2.22 -7.82 -22.49
CA THR A 332 -1.45 -8.53 -21.46
C THR A 332 -0.04 -7.95 -21.28
N TYR A 333 0.57 -7.44 -22.36
CA TYR A 333 1.90 -6.85 -22.33
C TYR A 333 1.85 -5.40 -21.84
N GLU A 334 0.98 -4.59 -22.44
CA GLU A 334 0.92 -3.14 -22.22
C GLU A 334 0.38 -2.77 -20.82
N MET A 335 -0.37 -3.67 -20.17
CA MET A 335 -0.89 -3.44 -18.81
C MET A 335 0.08 -3.83 -17.70
N GLU A 336 1.08 -4.67 -17.97
CA GLU A 336 1.98 -5.16 -16.92
C GLU A 336 2.74 -4.02 -16.22
N PRO A 337 3.26 -3.00 -16.91
CA PRO A 337 3.86 -1.83 -16.25
C PRO A 337 2.91 -1.12 -15.27
N LEU A 338 1.62 -1.02 -15.61
CA LEU A 338 0.60 -0.41 -14.74
C LEU A 338 0.41 -1.24 -13.46
N ILE A 339 0.33 -2.56 -13.61
CA ILE A 339 0.16 -3.51 -12.50
C ILE A 339 1.40 -3.50 -11.60
N TYR A 340 2.59 -3.43 -12.19
CA TYR A 340 3.85 -3.33 -11.47
C TYR A 340 3.89 -2.10 -10.55
N TRP A 341 3.51 -0.92 -11.06
CA TRP A 341 3.43 0.30 -10.23
C TRP A 341 2.32 0.24 -9.19
N SER A 342 1.16 -0.36 -9.53
CA SER A 342 0.06 -0.59 -8.58
C SER A 342 0.50 -1.50 -7.44
N MET A 343 1.37 -2.47 -7.72
CA MET A 343 1.92 -3.38 -6.72
C MET A 343 2.84 -2.64 -5.75
N ILE A 344 3.73 -1.79 -6.25
CA ILE A 344 4.58 -0.93 -5.41
C ILE A 344 3.72 0.00 -4.54
N GLU A 345 2.70 0.64 -5.12
CA GLU A 345 1.78 1.53 -4.42
C GLU A 345 1.12 0.85 -3.22
N CYS A 346 0.62 -0.39 -3.38
CA CYS A 346 0.02 -1.18 -2.30
C CYS A 346 0.97 -1.35 -1.12
N GLN A 347 2.22 -1.76 -1.38
CA GLN A 347 3.18 -2.03 -0.32
C GLN A 347 3.62 -0.74 0.37
N VAL A 348 3.86 0.33 -0.40
CA VAL A 348 4.21 1.65 0.14
C VAL A 348 3.07 2.23 0.98
N ALA A 349 1.81 2.04 0.59
CA ALA A 349 0.66 2.48 1.36
C ALA A 349 0.60 1.78 2.73
N VAL A 350 0.87 0.47 2.79
CA VAL A 350 0.95 -0.28 4.06
C VAL A 350 2.11 0.21 4.92
N ILE A 351 3.30 0.41 4.33
CA ILE A 351 4.46 0.97 5.03
C ILE A 351 4.11 2.33 5.64
N CYS A 352 3.51 3.22 4.84
CA CYS A 352 3.08 4.55 5.26
C CYS A 352 2.16 4.51 6.49
N ALA A 353 1.18 3.60 6.49
CA ALA A 353 0.26 3.42 7.62
C ALA A 353 0.94 2.85 8.88
N CYS A 354 2.04 2.10 8.73
CA CYS A 354 2.73 1.45 9.86
C CYS A 354 3.81 2.32 10.51
N LEU A 355 4.41 3.26 9.77
CA LEU A 355 5.50 4.13 10.24
C LEU A 355 5.29 4.82 11.60
N PRO A 356 4.09 5.35 11.93
CA PRO A 356 3.90 6.02 13.21
C PRO A 356 4.09 5.08 14.41
N ALA A 357 3.66 3.82 14.28
CA ALA A 357 3.82 2.81 15.32
C ALA A 357 5.28 2.35 15.42
N THR A 358 5.95 2.15 14.29
CA THR A 358 7.37 1.75 14.25
C THR A 358 8.28 2.79 14.89
N ARG A 359 7.96 4.09 14.76
CA ARG A 359 8.69 5.17 15.43
C ARG A 359 8.69 5.02 16.96
N VAL A 360 7.57 4.66 17.56
CA VAL A 360 7.46 4.48 19.03
C VAL A 360 8.39 3.35 19.47
N LEU A 361 8.47 2.28 18.67
CA LEU A 361 9.33 1.14 18.93
C LEU A 361 10.83 1.50 18.80
N LEU A 362 11.21 2.22 17.73
CA LEU A 362 12.59 2.68 17.50
C LEU A 362 13.10 3.58 18.63
N LEU A 363 12.27 4.50 19.13
CA LEU A 363 12.63 5.37 20.25
C LEU A 363 12.79 4.60 21.58
N HIS A 364 12.11 3.46 21.73
CA HIS A 364 12.19 2.66 22.94
C HIS A 364 13.43 1.75 22.95
N PHE A 365 13.75 1.10 21.83
CA PHE A 365 14.89 0.18 21.74
C PHE A 365 16.22 0.84 21.35
N ALA A 366 16.18 2.01 20.70
CA ALA A 366 17.38 2.74 20.28
C ALA A 366 17.24 4.24 20.60
N PRO A 367 17.23 4.64 21.89
CA PRO A 367 17.07 6.04 22.29
C PRO A 367 18.13 6.98 21.70
N GLY A 368 19.32 6.47 21.33
CA GLY A 368 20.39 7.23 20.70
C GLY A 368 20.27 7.45 19.18
N ALA A 369 19.41 6.71 18.47
CA ALA A 369 19.31 6.83 17.01
C ALA A 369 18.47 8.02 16.54
N LEU A 370 17.52 8.50 17.37
CA LEU A 370 16.58 9.58 17.06
C LEU A 370 16.39 10.57 18.24
N GLY A 371 17.38 10.66 19.15
CA GLY A 371 17.36 11.63 20.24
C GLY A 371 17.48 13.08 19.72
N PRO A 372 16.83 14.07 20.36
CA PRO A 372 17.09 15.47 20.03
C PRO A 372 18.59 15.78 20.25
N PRO A 373 19.18 16.73 19.51
CA PRO A 373 20.47 17.28 19.91
C PRO A 373 20.31 17.76 21.34
N THR A 374 21.08 17.19 22.27
CA THR A 374 21.19 17.73 23.62
C THR A 374 21.69 19.16 23.47
N GLU A 375 20.81 20.11 23.74
CA GLU A 375 21.20 21.49 23.99
C GLU A 375 22.15 21.43 25.18
N ASN A 376 23.46 21.58 24.90
CA ASN A 376 24.48 21.64 25.92
C ASN A 376 24.18 22.85 26.80
N GLU A 377 23.47 22.64 27.90
CA GLU A 377 23.44 23.61 29.00
C GLU A 377 24.88 23.86 29.39
N SER A 378 25.36 25.04 29.00
CA SER A 378 26.67 25.54 29.35
C SER A 378 26.64 25.77 30.85
N LYS A 379 27.12 24.80 31.64
CA LYS A 379 27.46 25.01 33.05
C LYS A 379 28.53 26.08 33.11
N LYS A 380 28.11 27.33 33.23
CA LYS A 380 28.97 28.46 33.60
C LYS A 380 29.30 28.26 35.08
N SER A 381 30.40 27.56 35.31
CA SER A 381 31.03 27.44 36.63
C SER A 381 31.51 28.83 37.06
N ASN A 382 30.77 29.48 37.95
CA ASN A 382 31.29 30.59 38.74
C ASN A 382 31.78 30.02 40.07
N ASN A 383 33.08 29.69 40.11
CA ASN A 383 33.81 29.49 41.35
C ASN A 383 33.88 30.83 42.09
N SER A 384 33.21 30.92 43.24
CA SER A 384 33.52 31.90 44.28
C SER A 384 33.85 31.12 45.55
N SER A 385 35.13 31.14 45.87
CA SER A 385 35.76 30.58 47.06
C SER A 385 35.45 31.40 48.32
N SER A 386 35.04 30.74 49.42
CA SER A 386 35.47 31.09 50.78
C SER A 386 35.01 30.05 51.83
N ASN A 387 36.00 29.32 52.37
CA ASN A 387 36.25 29.01 53.79
C ASN A 387 35.09 29.03 54.82
N SER A 388 34.88 27.92 55.54
CA SER A 388 35.32 27.68 56.94
C SER A 388 34.38 26.77 57.78
N GLN A 389 34.97 25.65 58.26
CA GLN A 389 34.74 24.86 59.49
C GLN A 389 33.40 24.12 59.81
N PRO A 390 33.47 23.00 60.57
CA PRO A 390 32.34 22.09 60.86
C PRO A 390 31.71 22.33 62.24
N ARG A 391 30.39 22.14 62.37
CA ARG A 391 29.72 21.98 63.68
C ARG A 391 28.42 21.16 63.57
N GLU A 392 28.26 20.22 64.50
CA GLU A 392 27.12 19.32 64.65
C GLU A 392 25.86 19.99 65.26
N GLN A 393 24.73 19.31 65.02
CA GLN A 393 23.46 19.21 65.77
C GLN A 393 22.18 19.92 65.25
N PRO A 394 21.00 19.29 65.51
CA PRO A 394 19.82 19.33 64.64
C PRO A 394 18.75 20.29 65.16
N THR A 395 17.89 20.80 64.29
CA THR A 395 16.58 21.33 64.68
C THR A 395 15.61 21.31 63.49
N SER A 396 14.41 20.83 63.80
CA SER A 396 13.19 20.88 63.01
C SER A 396 12.72 22.33 62.83
N ASP A 397 12.41 22.75 61.61
CA ASP A 397 11.62 23.97 61.40
C ASP A 397 10.53 23.73 60.36
N SER A 398 9.30 23.82 60.85
CA SER A 398 8.08 24.01 60.07
C SER A 398 7.93 25.51 59.77
N ALA A 399 7.61 25.86 58.54
CA ALA A 399 7.23 27.22 58.18
C ALA A 399 5.96 27.21 57.33
N THR A 400 4.99 28.04 57.71
CA THR A 400 3.77 28.30 56.95
C THR A 400 3.46 29.78 57.02
N LEU A 401 2.62 30.24 56.07
CA LEU A 401 1.84 31.48 56.00
C LEU A 401 2.47 32.60 55.14
N ILE A 402 1.74 33.43 54.37
CA ILE A 402 0.32 33.52 53.97
C ILE A 402 0.29 34.36 52.66
N GLU A 403 -0.74 34.16 51.85
CA GLU A 403 -1.07 34.89 50.61
C GLU A 403 -1.72 36.27 50.89
N GLN A 404 -1.57 37.27 50.00
CA GLN A 404 -2.59 38.32 49.84
C GLN A 404 -2.58 39.04 48.46
N GLY A 405 -3.64 38.78 47.64
CA GLY A 405 -4.25 39.61 46.56
C GLY A 405 -3.42 39.89 45.30
N ASP A 406 -3.88 39.76 44.04
CA ASP A 406 -5.19 39.56 43.41
C ASP A 406 -4.93 38.73 42.12
N GLY A 407 -5.68 37.64 41.91
CA GLY A 407 -5.56 36.76 40.73
C GLY A 407 -4.96 35.36 40.94
N ILE A 408 -5.55 34.57 41.86
CA ILE A 408 -5.51 33.09 42.00
C ILE A 408 -4.19 32.38 41.59
N SER A 409 -3.33 32.10 42.57
CA SER A 409 -2.32 31.03 42.51
C SER A 409 -2.62 29.98 43.59
N LYS A 410 -2.93 28.74 43.19
CA LYS A 410 -3.16 27.63 44.11
C LYS A 410 -1.85 26.89 44.38
N THR A 411 -1.31 26.99 45.59
CA THR A 411 -0.21 26.14 46.06
C THR A 411 -0.76 25.03 46.93
N VAL A 412 -0.62 23.78 46.48
CA VAL A 412 -1.02 22.59 47.22
C VAL A 412 0.26 21.90 47.73
N THR A 413 0.40 21.80 49.04
CA THR A 413 1.52 21.11 49.69
C THR A 413 1.07 19.69 50.04
N TYR A 414 1.74 18.67 49.48
CA TYR A 414 1.52 17.27 49.84
C TYR A 414 2.67 16.81 50.74
N SER A 415 2.37 16.37 51.96
CA SER A 415 3.28 15.60 52.81
C SER A 415 3.00 14.12 52.61
N VAL A 416 3.95 13.38 52.02
CA VAL A 416 3.88 11.92 51.90
C VAL A 416 4.69 11.31 53.04
N ASP A 417 3.99 10.75 54.02
CA ASP A 417 4.61 10.03 55.13
C ASP A 417 4.80 8.56 54.71
N SER A 418 6.00 8.21 54.25
CA SER A 418 6.32 6.83 53.86
C SER A 418 6.89 6.06 55.06
N ALA A 419 6.00 5.57 55.93
CA ALA A 419 6.40 4.59 56.94
C ALA A 419 6.56 3.21 56.28
N VAL A 420 7.81 2.84 55.98
CA VAL A 420 8.15 1.45 55.58
C VAL A 420 8.06 0.57 56.81
N LYS A 421 6.98 -0.22 56.94
CA LYS A 421 6.88 -1.30 57.93
C LYS A 421 6.89 -2.65 57.21
N SER A 422 7.97 -3.39 57.47
CA SER A 422 8.17 -4.77 57.04
C SER A 422 7.19 -5.72 57.76
N GLN A 423 6.73 -6.72 57.01
CA GLN A 423 6.08 -7.99 57.42
C GLN A 423 4.56 -8.06 57.69
N ALA A 424 3.93 -8.80 56.77
CA ALA A 424 3.03 -9.95 56.97
C ALA A 424 1.55 -9.77 57.41
N SER A 425 0.69 -10.31 56.53
CA SER A 425 -0.64 -10.90 56.78
C SER A 425 -1.88 -9.98 56.88
N THR A 426 -2.75 -10.19 55.88
CA THR A 426 -4.24 -10.24 55.87
C THR A 426 -5.08 -9.16 56.56
N SER A 427 -6.04 -8.65 55.77
CA SER A 427 -7.19 -7.77 56.06
C SER A 427 -6.93 -6.26 55.94
N GLY A 428 -7.65 -5.61 55.01
CA GLY A 428 -7.36 -4.27 54.50
C GLY A 428 -7.86 -3.12 55.39
N PRO A 429 -7.37 -1.88 55.18
CA PRO A 429 -7.88 -0.71 55.89
C PRO A 429 -9.00 -0.01 55.11
N CYS A 430 -10.17 0.11 55.75
CA CYS A 430 -11.32 0.88 55.28
C CYS A 430 -11.00 2.38 55.16
N ILE A 431 -11.45 3.00 54.07
CA ILE A 431 -11.41 4.45 53.88
C ILE A 431 -12.72 5.03 54.43
N ASN A 432 -12.64 5.80 55.51
CA ASN A 432 -13.77 6.62 55.97
C ASN A 432 -13.82 7.91 55.14
N MET A 433 -14.90 8.10 54.39
CA MET A 433 -15.22 9.37 53.74
C MET A 433 -15.96 10.26 54.74
N VAL A 434 -15.41 11.45 55.01
CA VAL A 434 -16.10 12.52 55.73
C VAL A 434 -16.63 13.48 54.67
N ASP A 435 -17.96 13.61 54.59
CA ASP A 435 -18.65 14.58 53.76
C ASP A 435 -18.44 15.99 54.32
N ILE A 436 -18.04 16.94 53.47
CA ILE A 436 -17.92 18.35 53.85
C ILE A 436 -19.10 19.10 53.22
N ASP A 437 -20.05 19.47 54.09
CA ASP A 437 -21.21 20.29 53.76
C ASP A 437 -20.76 21.72 53.41
N THR A 438 -21.15 22.20 52.23
CA THR A 438 -20.80 23.53 51.72
C THR A 438 -22.03 24.44 51.78
N ARG A 439 -22.12 25.24 52.85
CA ARG A 439 -22.99 26.43 52.87
C ARG A 439 -22.23 27.66 53.37
N THR A 440 -21.87 28.49 52.41
CA THR A 440 -21.36 29.85 52.57
C THR A 440 -22.52 30.81 52.83
N LYS A 441 -22.37 31.71 53.81
CA LYS A 441 -23.05 33.00 53.88
C LYS A 441 -22.08 34.09 53.49
#